data_AF-A0A921BA57-F1
#
_entry.id   AF-A0A921BA57-F1
#
_cell.length_a   1.000
_cell.length_b   1.000
_cell.length_c   1.000
_cell.angle_alpha   90.00
_cell.angle_beta   90.00
_cell.angle_gamma   90.00
#
_symmetry.space_group_name_H-M   'P 1'
#
loop_
_entity.id
_entity.type
_entity.pdbx_description
1 polymer ?
#
loop_
_entity_poly.entity_id
_entity_poly.type
_entity_poly.pdbx_seq_one_letter_code
_entity_poly.pdbx_strand_id
1 'polypeptide(L)'
;MGTSVGSGAISFKQAIIIAAFFEFLGAFLAGGHVTKTIRKSIIDPTPIMGNPEILVYGMLSALIAAALWLTIASWMGWPVSTTHSIIGSIVGFFYSRNWSGCSELVKNR
;
A
#
# COMPACT_ATOMS: atom_id res chain seq x y z
N MET A 1 15.38 -1.78 -11.69
CA MET A 1 15.64 -1.51 -13.12
C MET A 1 16.54 -0.29 -13.38
N GLY A 2 16.72 0.67 -12.46
CA GLY A 2 17.55 1.86 -12.70
C GLY A 2 19.04 1.59 -12.99
N THR A 3 19.64 0.59 -12.34
CA THR A 3 21.06 0.22 -12.55
C THR A 3 21.31 -0.44 -13.90
N SER A 4 20.44 -1.36 -14.33
CA SER A 4 20.58 -2.08 -15.61
C SER A 4 20.34 -1.19 -16.84
N VAL A 5 19.45 -0.20 -16.72
CA VAL A 5 19.23 0.79 -17.77
C VAL A 5 20.33 1.86 -17.75
N GLY A 6 20.80 2.26 -16.55
CA GLY A 6 21.89 3.23 -16.38
C GLY A 6 23.27 2.73 -16.85
N SER A 7 23.52 1.42 -16.80
CA SER A 7 24.76 0.81 -17.31
C SER A 7 24.74 0.52 -18.82
N GLY A 8 23.62 0.77 -19.51
CA GLY A 8 23.46 0.46 -20.93
C GLY A 8 23.28 -1.03 -21.24
N ALA A 9 23.11 -1.89 -20.23
CA ALA A 9 22.94 -3.33 -20.44
C ALA A 9 21.60 -3.69 -21.11
N ILE A 10 20.54 -2.91 -20.86
CA ILE A 10 19.22 -3.08 -21.46
C ILE A 10 18.62 -1.74 -21.89
N SER A 11 17.86 -1.73 -22.99
CA SER A 11 17.18 -0.51 -23.45
C SER A 11 15.98 -0.14 -22.56
N PHE A 12 15.62 1.15 -22.53
CA PHE A 12 14.50 1.66 -21.72
C PHE A 12 13.16 0.99 -22.06
N LYS A 13 12.88 0.77 -23.35
CA LYS A 13 11.65 0.10 -23.81
C LYS A 13 11.60 -1.36 -23.37
N GLN A 14 12.71 -2.09 -23.46
CA GLN A 14 12.78 -3.47 -22.99
C GLN A 14 12.61 -3.55 -21.47
N ALA A 15 13.23 -2.63 -20.73
CA ALA A 15 13.13 -2.59 -19.27
C ALA A 15 11.68 -2.42 -18.79
N ILE A 16 10.88 -1.58 -19.45
CA ILE A 16 9.46 -1.40 -19.12
C ILE A 16 8.67 -2.69 -19.35
N ILE A 17 8.86 -3.36 -20.49
CA ILE A 17 8.12 -4.58 -20.82
C ILE A 17 8.45 -5.70 -19.83
N ILE A 18 9.74 -5.89 -19.52
CA ILE A 18 10.19 -6.89 -18.55
C ILE A 18 9.66 -6.54 -17.15
N ALA A 19 9.76 -5.28 -16.74
CA ALA A 19 9.26 -4.83 -15.44
C ALA A 19 7.76 -5.07 -15.30
N ALA A 20 6.95 -4.72 -16.30
CA ALA A 20 5.51 -4.93 -16.27
C ALA A 20 5.14 -6.42 -16.13
N PHE A 21 5.79 -7.30 -16.89
CA PHE A 21 5.54 -8.73 -16.81
C PHE A 21 5.92 -9.31 -15.44
N PHE A 22 7.12 -9.01 -14.95
CA PHE A 22 7.61 -9.54 -13.66
C PHE A 22 6.91 -8.92 -12.45
N GLU A 23 6.56 -7.63 -12.48
CA GLU A 23 5.73 -7.00 -11.44
C GLU A 23 4.36 -7.66 -11.36
N PHE A 24 3.70 -7.86 -12.51
CA PHE A 24 2.39 -8.51 -12.54
C PHE A 24 2.49 -9.95 -12.03
N LEU A 25 3.48 -10.72 -12.50
CA LEU A 25 3.70 -12.10 -12.08
C LEU A 25 3.98 -12.18 -10.57
N GLY A 26 4.82 -11.29 -10.05
CA GLY A 26 5.13 -11.19 -8.63
C GLY A 26 3.91 -10.82 -7.79
N ALA A 27 3.12 -9.84 -8.23
CA ALA A 27 1.88 -9.45 -7.56
C ALA A 27 0.84 -10.59 -7.56
N PHE A 28 0.73 -11.34 -8.65
CA PHE A 28 -0.19 -12.47 -8.75
C PHE A 28 0.23 -13.64 -7.84
N LEU A 29 1.52 -14.00 -7.84
CA LEU A 29 2.03 -15.15 -7.08
C LEU A 29 2.22 -14.85 -5.59
N ALA A 30 2.70 -13.66 -5.23
CA ALA A 30 3.10 -13.30 -3.88
C ALA A 30 2.25 -12.20 -3.21
N GLY A 31 1.39 -11.50 -3.96
CA GLY A 31 0.59 -10.40 -3.42
C GLY A 31 -0.38 -10.83 -2.33
N GLY A 32 -0.93 -12.04 -2.41
CA GLY A 32 -1.86 -12.57 -1.42
C GLY A 32 -1.29 -12.66 0.00
N HIS A 33 0.02 -12.84 0.16
CA HIS A 33 0.66 -12.87 1.48
C HIS A 33 0.70 -11.45 2.09
N VAL A 34 1.09 -10.45 1.31
CA VAL A 34 1.18 -9.05 1.77
C VAL A 34 -0.20 -8.50 2.11
N THR A 35 -1.21 -8.77 1.27
CA THR A 35 -2.60 -8.33 1.55
C THR A 35 -3.16 -8.98 2.82
N LYS A 36 -2.84 -10.26 3.08
CA LYS A 36 -3.25 -10.94 4.33
C LYS A 36 -2.60 -10.29 5.55
N THR A 37 -1.32 -9.92 5.48
CA THR A 37 -0.61 -9.24 6.57
C THR A 37 -1.19 -7.85 6.83
N ILE A 38 -1.44 -7.05 5.79
CA ILE A 38 -2.07 -5.72 5.96
C ILE A 38 -3.46 -5.88 6.61
N ARG A 39 -4.27 -6.83 6.14
CA ARG A 39 -5.62 -7.05 6.68
C ARG A 39 -5.61 -7.54 8.13
N LYS A 40 -4.69 -8.42 8.52
CA LYS A 40 -4.66 -8.99 9.90
C LYS A 40 -3.87 -8.16 10.89
N SER A 41 -2.80 -7.50 10.45
CA SER A 41 -1.87 -6.80 11.35
C SER A 41 -2.17 -5.32 11.49
N ILE A 42 -3.07 -4.73 10.70
CA ILE A 42 -3.41 -3.30 10.79
C ILE A 42 -4.89 -3.09 11.15
N ILE A 43 -5.76 -4.02 10.78
CA ILE A 43 -7.20 -3.89 10.97
C ILE A 43 -7.69 -5.12 11.75
N ASP A 44 -8.21 -4.93 12.95
CA ASP A 44 -9.00 -5.98 13.60
C ASP A 44 -10.45 -5.88 13.09
N PRO A 45 -10.95 -6.85 12.27
CA PRO A 45 -12.30 -6.81 11.74
C PRO A 45 -13.36 -7.20 12.78
N THR A 46 -12.97 -7.69 13.96
CA THR A 46 -13.90 -8.20 14.99
C THR A 46 -14.98 -7.20 15.38
N PRO A 47 -14.69 -5.89 15.57
CA PRO A 47 -15.72 -4.90 15.89
C PRO A 47 -16.45 -4.32 14.66
N ILE A 48 -16.00 -4.62 13.43
CA ILE A 48 -16.60 -4.11 12.16
C ILE A 48 -17.59 -5.12 11.55
N MET A 49 -17.72 -6.33 12.12
CA MET A 49 -18.61 -7.39 11.61
C MET A 49 -20.08 -6.97 11.51
N GLY A 50 -20.50 -5.93 12.26
CA GLY A 50 -21.86 -5.39 12.19
C GLY A 50 -22.14 -4.42 11.03
N ASN A 51 -21.11 -3.80 10.42
CA ASN A 51 -21.26 -2.81 9.34
C ASN A 51 -20.05 -2.83 8.38
N PRO A 52 -19.97 -3.81 7.46
CA PRO A 52 -18.83 -3.96 6.54
C PRO A 52 -18.64 -2.78 5.58
N GLU A 53 -19.67 -1.96 5.39
CA GLU A 53 -19.68 -0.79 4.53
C GLU A 53 -18.64 0.26 4.96
N ILE A 54 -18.45 0.41 6.28
CA ILE A 54 -17.48 1.34 6.85
C ILE A 54 -16.05 0.95 6.46
N LEU A 55 -15.76 -0.36 6.41
CA LEU A 55 -14.46 -0.86 6.00
C LEU A 55 -14.21 -0.55 4.52
N VAL A 56 -15.22 -0.73 3.67
CA VAL A 56 -15.11 -0.43 2.23
C VAL A 56 -14.82 1.05 2.01
N TYR A 57 -15.58 1.94 2.65
CA TYR A 57 -15.33 3.38 2.54
C TYR A 57 -13.97 3.79 3.13
N GLY A 58 -13.52 3.13 4.20
CA GLY A 58 -12.20 3.35 4.78
C GLY A 58 -11.06 2.96 3.84
N MET A 59 -11.15 1.79 3.22
CA MET A 59 -10.13 1.32 2.29
C MET A 59 -10.11 2.16 1.00
N LEU A 60 -11.28 2.58 0.50
CA LEU A 60 -11.36 3.51 -0.64
C LEU A 60 -10.74 4.87 -0.31
N SER A 61 -11.06 5.44 0.86
CA SER A 61 -10.47 6.70 1.32
C SER A 61 -8.95 6.59 1.47
N ALA A 62 -8.45 5.47 2.03
CA ALA A 62 -7.02 5.25 2.17
C ALA A 62 -6.30 5.10 0.82
N LEU A 63 -6.94 4.46 -0.16
CA LEU A 63 -6.42 4.32 -1.52
C LEU A 63 -6.27 5.69 -2.19
N ILE A 64 -7.30 6.55 -2.09
CA ILE A 64 -7.29 7.89 -2.67
C ILE A 64 -6.21 8.75 -2.00
N ALA A 65 -6.12 8.74 -0.67
CA ALA A 65 -5.11 9.50 0.07
C ALA A 65 -3.68 9.07 -0.32
N ALA A 66 -3.42 7.76 -0.37
CA ALA A 66 -2.13 7.23 -0.77
C ALA A 66 -1.81 7.55 -2.25
N ALA A 67 -2.79 7.42 -3.15
CA ALA A 67 -2.61 7.73 -4.58
C ALA A 67 -2.30 9.21 -4.81
N LEU A 68 -2.99 10.13 -4.12
CA LEU A 68 -2.72 11.56 -4.19
C LEU A 68 -1.29 11.86 -3.72
N TRP A 69 -0.90 11.32 -2.56
CA TRP A 69 0.45 11.52 -2.03
C TRP A 69 1.54 10.98 -2.95
N LEU A 70 1.36 9.77 -3.48
CA LEU A 70 2.31 9.14 -4.39
C LEU A 70 2.41 9.90 -5.72
N THR A 71 1.30 10.43 -6.22
CA THR A 71 1.29 11.23 -7.46
C THR A 71 2.08 12.52 -7.27
N ILE A 72 1.86 13.23 -6.16
CA ILE A 72 2.60 14.46 -5.82
C ILE A 72 4.10 14.15 -5.68
N ALA A 73 4.46 13.12 -4.91
CA ALA A 73 5.85 12.74 -4.73
C ALA A 73 6.53 12.32 -6.04
N SER A 74 5.81 11.63 -6.93
CA SER A 74 6.30 11.23 -8.25
C SER A 74 6.57 12.45 -9.14
N TRP A 75 5.71 13.47 -9.10
CA TRP A 75 5.93 14.72 -9.84
C TRP A 75 7.13 15.52 -9.30
N MET A 76 7.36 15.49 -7.99
CA MET A 76 8.51 16.14 -7.37
C MET A 76 9.82 15.32 -7.49
N GLY A 77 9.75 14.10 -8.00
CA GLY A 77 10.90 13.21 -8.17
C GLY A 77 11.44 12.63 -6.85
N TRP A 78 10.65 12.65 -5.78
CA TRP A 78 11.06 12.15 -4.47
C TRP A 78 10.88 10.62 -4.37
N PRO A 79 11.92 9.86 -4.01
CA PRO A 79 11.79 8.42 -3.81
C PRO A 79 11.05 8.15 -2.49
N VAL A 80 9.75 7.89 -2.58
CA VAL A 80 8.87 7.59 -1.43
C VAL A 80 8.45 6.12 -1.38
N SER A 81 8.22 5.59 -0.18
CA SER A 81 7.78 4.21 0.03
C SER A 81 6.26 4.08 -0.11
N THR A 82 5.82 3.35 -1.14
CA THR A 82 4.39 3.05 -1.38
C THR A 82 3.73 2.30 -0.22
N THR A 83 4.46 1.39 0.43
CA THR A 83 3.97 0.63 1.60
C THR A 83 3.68 1.54 2.79
N HIS A 84 4.55 2.50 3.10
CA HIS A 84 4.31 3.43 4.20
C HIS A 84 3.16 4.40 3.90
N SER A 85 3.01 4.82 2.64
CA SER A 85 1.93 5.71 2.23
C SER A 85 0.54 5.08 2.42
N ILE A 86 0.38 3.80 2.04
CA ILE A 86 -0.91 3.12 2.21
C ILE A 86 -1.19 2.78 3.68
N ILE A 87 -0.18 2.30 4.43
CA ILE A 87 -0.33 1.99 5.86
C ILE A 87 -0.68 3.24 6.66
N GLY A 88 0.03 4.36 6.44
CA GLY A 88 -0.25 5.63 7.10
C GLY A 88 -1.65 6.15 6.82
N SER A 89 -2.13 5.99 5.58
CA SER A 89 -3.47 6.39 5.17
C SER A 89 -4.57 5.54 5.84
N ILE A 90 -4.34 4.22 5.97
CA ILE A 90 -5.22 3.31 6.69
C ILE A 90 -5.30 3.71 8.18
N VAL A 91 -4.16 3.89 8.84
CA VAL A 91 -4.09 4.28 10.26
C VAL A 91 -4.79 5.62 10.49
N GLY A 92 -4.59 6.60 9.61
CA GLY A 92 -5.25 7.90 9.68
C GLY A 92 -6.78 7.81 9.62
N PHE A 93 -7.32 6.95 8.76
CA PHE A 93 -8.77 6.72 8.69
C PHE A 93 -9.32 6.16 10.01
N PHE A 94 -8.68 5.11 10.56
CA PHE A 94 -9.11 4.50 11.82
C PHE A 94 -8.95 5.43 13.02
N TYR A 95 -7.91 6.27 13.03
CA TYR A 95 -7.74 7.31 14.04
C TYR A 95 -8.88 8.33 13.99
N SER A 96 -9.29 8.79 12.80
CA SER A 96 -10.42 9.74 12.66
C SER A 96 -11.76 9.19 13.18
N ARG A 97 -11.94 7.86 13.10
CA ARG A 97 -13.13 7.16 13.59
C ARG A 97 -13.05 6.78 15.08
N ASN A 98 -12.04 7.27 15.79
CA ASN A 98 -11.77 6.98 17.20
C ASN A 98 -11.75 5.46 17.49
N TRP A 99 -11.18 4.68 16.56
CA TRP A 99 -11.25 3.22 16.58
C TRP A 99 -10.23 2.61 17.54
N SER A 100 -10.71 2.05 18.65
CA SER A 100 -9.88 1.49 19.72
C SER A 100 -9.04 0.27 19.31
N GLY A 101 -9.43 -0.47 18.26
CA GLY A 101 -8.68 -1.62 17.74
C GLY A 101 -7.35 -1.26 17.06
N CYS A 102 -7.12 0.03 16.74
CA CYS A 102 -5.82 0.50 16.27
C CYS A 102 -4.81 0.67 17.43
N SER A 103 -5.27 0.70 18.69
CA SER A 103 -4.44 0.94 19.87
C SER A 103 -3.62 -0.28 20.31
N GLU A 104 -4.04 -1.50 19.98
CA GLU A 104 -3.31 -2.72 20.39
C GLU A 104 -1.99 -2.92 19.65
N LEU A 105 -1.81 -2.32 18.46
CA LEU A 105 -0.54 -2.36 17.72
C LEU A 105 0.55 -1.46 18.33
N VAL A 106 0.16 -0.47 19.13
CA VAL A 106 1.11 0.38 19.88
C VAL A 106 1.32 -0.15 21.30
N LYS A 107 0.35 -0.87 21.87
CA LYS A 107 0.41 -1.37 23.25
C LYS A 107 1.20 -2.68 23.40
N ASN A 108 1.48 -3.38 22.31
CA ASN A 108 2.22 -4.65 22.28
C ASN A 108 3.61 -4.53 21.61
N ARG A 109 4.25 -3.37 21.78
CA ARG A 109 5.69 -3.17 21.56
C ARG A 109 6.35 -2.59 22.81
#